data_AF-A0A7V1BV46-F1
#
_entry.id   AF-A0A7V1BV46-F1
#
_cell.length_a   1.000
_cell.length_b   1.000
_cell.length_c   1.000
_cell.angle_alpha   90.00
_cell.angle_beta   90.00
_cell.angle_gamma   90.00
#
_symmetry.space_group_name_H-M   'P 1'
#
loop_
_entity.id
_entity.type
_entity.pdbx_description
1 polymer ?
#
loop_
_entity_poly.entity_id
_entity_poly.type
_entity_poly.pdbx_seq_one_letter_code
_entity_poly.pdbx_strand_id
1 'polypeptide(L)'
;MSEALEQVAKNKDDVAANEAALEDLFCVISSYNPDFERDLITRAYAYSKSHHKGTLRKSGEDFISHPLGTARICADLMLDSVTIAAALLHDVVEDTPSTIPEVKKLFGDEVAELVDGLTKLQKVSLKSEEEEQAENLRKMIVAMARDIRVILIKLADRTHNMRTICHLDKHKQIQKAKETLEIYAPLAHRLGIYSIKWELEDLAFAALHPRKYSELQQMVSQRRTDRESYVAMAALQLEKELNNVGIQVKIEGRAKHFYSIYTKMVRKGKEFNEIYDLTAMRVLVDTVKDCYGALGIIHSIWKPMPGRFKDYIAMPKFNMYRSLHTTVIGPQGKPLEIQIRTQKMHQTAEFGIAAHWLYKEKGSSAKSKEQAADKLAWLRQMMEWQSETDDPKEFMKTLRIDLFEEEVFVFTPKGEVISLASGSTPIDFAYAVHTDVGHHCVGAKVNNRIVPLHHTLHSGDFIEVLTSKSSHGPSRDWLNFVQTSRARNKIRQWFKKERRQDSEHIGREQLQEALRRKGLASQKIVASPEFSELTRSMGFLKTEDLYVSLGTGKTSAQQVVTRITRDMDSVPDLA
;
A
#
# COMPACT_ATOMS: atom_id res chain seq x y z
N MET A 1 -22.19 20.87 -30.15
CA MET A 1 -21.27 20.85 -28.99
C MET A 1 -19.89 20.25 -29.33
N SER A 2 -19.78 19.29 -30.25
CA SER A 2 -18.46 18.84 -30.76
C SER A 2 -17.74 19.88 -31.64
N GLU A 3 -18.47 20.75 -32.34
CA GLU A 3 -17.87 21.81 -33.17
C GLU A 3 -17.20 22.93 -32.36
N ALA A 4 -17.66 23.19 -31.13
CA ALA A 4 -17.07 24.22 -30.26
C ALA A 4 -15.70 23.80 -29.71
N LEU A 5 -15.50 22.50 -29.44
CA LEU A 5 -14.21 21.94 -29.03
C LEU A 5 -13.22 21.86 -30.20
N GLU A 6 -13.71 21.63 -31.42
CA GLU A 6 -12.88 21.72 -32.63
C GLU A 6 -12.42 23.14 -32.95
N GLN A 7 -13.15 24.16 -32.48
CA GLN A 7 -12.76 25.57 -32.63
C GLN A 7 -11.76 26.04 -31.56
N VAL A 8 -11.84 25.53 -30.33
CA VAL A 8 -10.89 25.90 -29.24
C VAL A 8 -9.47 25.38 -29.52
N ALA A 9 -9.31 24.30 -30.29
CA ALA A 9 -8.01 23.77 -30.69
C ALA A 9 -7.42 24.42 -31.96
N LYS A 10 -8.14 25.31 -32.66
CA LYS A 10 -7.72 25.86 -33.98
C LYS A 10 -7.24 27.32 -33.96
N ASN A 11 -7.33 28.02 -32.84
CA ASN A 11 -6.71 29.34 -32.70
C ASN A 11 -5.21 29.18 -32.42
N LYS A 12 -4.36 29.50 -33.40
CA LYS A 12 -2.88 29.42 -33.28
C LYS A 12 -2.35 30.19 -32.07
N ASP A 13 -2.98 31.30 -31.71
CA ASP A 13 -2.56 32.14 -30.58
C ASP A 13 -2.86 31.48 -29.22
N ASP A 14 -3.97 30.75 -29.09
CA ASP A 14 -4.31 30.00 -27.87
C ASP A 14 -3.42 28.78 -27.69
N VAL A 15 -3.02 28.12 -28.80
CA VAL A 15 -2.06 27.01 -28.78
C VAL A 15 -0.69 27.51 -28.32
N ALA A 16 -0.19 28.61 -28.89
CA ALA A 16 1.10 29.19 -28.49
C ALA A 16 1.12 29.63 -27.01
N ALA A 17 0.03 30.23 -26.51
CA ALA A 17 -0.08 30.61 -25.10
C ALA A 17 -0.12 29.40 -24.15
N ASN A 18 -0.77 28.31 -24.56
CA ASN A 18 -0.80 27.07 -23.79
C ASN A 18 0.56 26.36 -23.81
N GLU A 19 1.28 26.38 -24.94
CA GLU A 19 2.63 25.84 -25.05
C GLU A 19 3.61 26.60 -24.16
N ALA A 20 3.52 27.94 -24.10
CA ALA A 20 4.35 28.74 -23.20
C ALA A 20 4.13 28.39 -21.72
N ALA A 21 2.88 28.10 -21.31
CA ALA A 21 2.58 27.65 -19.94
C ALA A 21 3.09 26.23 -19.63
N LEU A 22 3.31 25.41 -20.66
CA LEU A 22 3.79 24.04 -20.55
C LEU A 22 5.30 23.90 -20.77
N GLU A 23 6.01 24.96 -21.15
CA GLU A 23 7.42 24.92 -21.54
C GLU A 23 8.30 24.35 -20.42
N ASP A 24 8.07 24.79 -19.17
CA ASP A 24 8.75 24.25 -17.99
C ASP A 24 8.48 22.75 -17.79
N LEU A 25 7.24 22.31 -18.04
CA LEU A 25 6.86 20.90 -17.92
C LEU A 25 7.53 20.08 -19.03
N PHE A 26 7.53 20.58 -20.27
CA PHE A 26 8.18 19.94 -21.41
C PHE A 26 9.70 19.85 -21.24
N CYS A 27 10.33 20.84 -20.63
CA CYS A 27 11.75 20.82 -20.30
C CYS A 27 12.08 19.65 -19.35
N VAL A 28 11.27 19.46 -18.29
CA VAL A 28 11.44 18.34 -17.36
C VAL A 28 11.21 17.00 -18.05
N ILE A 29 10.13 16.86 -18.83
CA ILE A 29 9.83 15.60 -19.52
C ILE A 29 10.92 15.24 -20.53
N SER A 30 11.38 16.22 -21.31
CA SER A 30 12.43 16.04 -22.32
C SER A 30 13.77 15.59 -21.72
N SER A 31 14.02 15.83 -20.43
CA SER A 31 15.25 15.39 -19.76
C SER A 31 15.36 13.87 -19.61
N TYR A 32 14.23 13.16 -19.52
CA TYR A 32 14.20 11.70 -19.35
C TYR A 32 13.55 10.97 -20.52
N ASN A 33 12.64 11.62 -21.26
CA ASN A 33 11.99 11.09 -22.45
C ASN A 33 11.96 12.15 -23.56
N PRO A 34 12.92 12.16 -24.51
CA PRO A 34 12.95 13.12 -25.62
C PRO A 34 11.79 12.94 -26.62
N ASP A 35 11.30 11.72 -26.81
CA ASP A 35 10.30 11.34 -27.83
C ASP A 35 8.87 11.32 -27.27
N PHE A 36 8.61 12.08 -26.19
CA PHE A 36 7.32 12.10 -25.53
C PHE A 36 6.20 12.71 -26.38
N GLU A 37 4.96 12.26 -26.16
CA GLU A 37 3.79 12.73 -26.91
C GLU A 37 3.37 14.15 -26.47
N ARG A 38 4.01 15.17 -27.06
CA ARG A 38 3.71 16.59 -26.80
C ARG A 38 2.26 16.95 -27.06
N ASP A 39 1.73 16.52 -28.22
CA ASP A 39 0.36 16.84 -28.63
C ASP A 39 -0.70 16.35 -27.64
N LEU A 40 -0.53 15.13 -27.10
CA LEU A 40 -1.45 14.57 -26.11
C LEU A 40 -1.52 15.45 -24.85
N ILE A 41 -0.38 15.89 -24.34
CA ILE A 41 -0.28 16.72 -23.13
C ILE A 41 -0.86 18.12 -23.40
N THR A 42 -0.54 18.73 -24.54
CA THR A 42 -1.09 20.05 -24.93
C THR A 42 -2.61 20.00 -25.05
N ARG A 43 -3.16 18.95 -25.70
CA ARG A 43 -4.61 18.76 -25.81
C ARG A 43 -5.27 18.54 -24.45
N ALA A 44 -4.65 17.75 -23.57
CA ALA A 44 -5.16 17.51 -22.21
C ALA A 44 -5.18 18.80 -21.37
N TYR A 45 -4.12 19.61 -21.46
CA TYR A 45 -4.05 20.91 -20.78
C TYR A 45 -5.11 21.87 -21.30
N ALA A 46 -5.26 22.00 -22.63
CA ALA A 46 -6.25 22.87 -23.24
C ALA A 46 -7.68 22.47 -22.83
N TYR A 47 -7.97 21.17 -22.82
CA TYR A 47 -9.26 20.64 -22.37
C TYR A 47 -9.52 20.92 -20.89
N SER A 48 -8.54 20.68 -20.01
CA SER A 48 -8.64 21.00 -18.59
C SER A 48 -8.88 22.49 -18.35
N LYS A 49 -8.11 23.35 -19.03
CA LYS A 49 -8.23 24.82 -18.95
C LYS A 49 -9.60 25.32 -19.41
N SER A 50 -10.16 24.75 -20.48
CA SER A 50 -11.47 25.17 -20.98
C SER A 50 -12.59 24.79 -20.01
N HIS A 51 -12.52 23.63 -19.38
CA HIS A 51 -13.56 23.11 -18.49
C HIS A 51 -13.53 23.76 -17.10
N HIS A 52 -12.37 24.20 -16.63
CA HIS A 52 -12.22 24.93 -15.37
C HIS A 52 -12.21 26.47 -15.53
N LYS A 53 -12.61 26.98 -16.71
CA LYS A 53 -12.62 28.41 -17.00
C LYS A 53 -13.62 29.14 -16.08
N GLY A 54 -13.12 30.13 -15.34
CA GLY A 54 -13.93 30.91 -14.39
C GLY A 54 -14.03 30.31 -12.99
N THR A 55 -13.41 29.15 -12.73
CA THR A 55 -13.28 28.57 -11.40
C THR A 55 -11.95 29.00 -10.77
N LEU A 56 -12.02 29.60 -9.58
CA LEU A 56 -10.85 29.97 -8.79
C LEU A 56 -10.63 28.97 -7.65
N ARG A 57 -9.38 28.70 -7.31
CA ARG A 57 -9.03 27.99 -6.08
C ARG A 57 -9.33 28.87 -4.86
N LYS A 58 -9.36 28.26 -3.68
CA LYS A 58 -9.45 28.99 -2.40
C LYS A 58 -8.26 29.95 -2.16
N SER A 59 -7.14 29.77 -2.87
CA SER A 59 -6.01 30.71 -2.88
C SER A 59 -6.25 31.97 -3.70
N GLY A 60 -7.28 31.99 -4.55
CA GLY A 60 -7.53 33.05 -5.54
C GLY A 60 -6.84 32.84 -6.89
N GLU A 61 -6.02 31.80 -7.04
CA GLU A 61 -5.42 31.40 -8.33
C GLU A 61 -6.43 30.68 -9.23
N ASP A 62 -6.18 30.70 -10.54
CA ASP A 62 -6.92 29.90 -11.51
C ASP A 62 -6.82 28.41 -11.16
N PHE A 63 -7.95 27.69 -11.25
CA PHE A 63 -8.01 26.27 -10.89
C PHE A 63 -7.00 25.42 -11.66
N ILE A 64 -6.66 25.80 -12.90
CA ILE A 64 -5.69 25.12 -13.76
C ILE A 64 -4.28 25.00 -13.14
N SER A 65 -3.93 25.86 -12.16
CA SER A 65 -2.65 25.76 -11.46
C SER A 65 -2.50 24.41 -10.74
N HIS A 66 -3.61 23.81 -10.29
CA HIS A 66 -3.58 22.52 -9.61
C HIS A 66 -3.31 21.33 -10.53
N PRO A 67 -4.08 21.08 -11.61
CA PRO A 67 -3.75 20.02 -12.55
C PRO A 67 -2.34 20.15 -13.12
N LEU A 68 -1.88 21.37 -13.41
CA LEU A 68 -0.52 21.61 -13.87
C LEU A 68 0.53 21.26 -12.81
N GLY A 69 0.32 21.66 -11.54
CA GLY A 69 1.20 21.30 -10.43
C GLY A 69 1.24 19.79 -10.17
N THR A 70 0.09 19.11 -10.28
CA THR A 70 0.01 17.65 -10.19
C THR A 70 0.77 16.98 -11.33
N ALA A 71 0.57 17.43 -12.57
CA ALA A 71 1.28 16.93 -13.76
C ALA A 71 2.80 17.14 -13.65
N ARG A 72 3.23 18.26 -13.06
CA ARG A 72 4.65 18.53 -12.78
C ARG A 72 5.25 17.52 -11.80
N ILE A 73 4.55 17.20 -10.71
CA ILE A 73 5.01 16.19 -9.75
C ILE A 73 5.07 14.81 -10.44
N CYS A 74 4.11 14.48 -11.30
CA CYS A 74 4.17 13.25 -12.11
C CYS A 74 5.38 13.23 -13.06
N ALA A 75 5.74 14.37 -13.66
CA ALA A 75 6.94 14.48 -14.50
C ALA A 75 8.23 14.37 -13.67
N ASP A 76 8.26 14.92 -12.45
CA ASP A 76 9.41 14.78 -11.53
C ASP A 76 9.60 13.31 -11.09
N LEU A 77 8.53 12.52 -11.06
CA LEU A 77 8.55 11.06 -10.88
C LEU A 77 8.94 10.28 -12.15
N MET A 78 9.20 10.99 -13.26
CA MET A 78 9.56 10.44 -14.57
C MET A 78 8.48 9.52 -15.16
N LEU A 79 7.20 9.92 -15.09
CA LEU A 79 6.08 9.15 -15.64
C LEU A 79 5.87 9.40 -17.14
N ASP A 80 5.14 8.49 -17.78
CA ASP A 80 4.79 8.49 -19.20
C ASP A 80 3.77 9.58 -19.57
N SER A 81 3.72 9.94 -20.85
CA SER A 81 2.85 11.00 -21.38
C SER A 81 1.37 10.75 -21.08
N VAL A 82 0.93 9.49 -21.09
CA VAL A 82 -0.45 9.08 -20.76
C VAL A 82 -0.78 9.41 -19.31
N THR A 83 0.10 9.09 -18.36
CA THR A 83 -0.07 9.43 -16.94
C THR A 83 -0.09 10.93 -16.71
N ILE A 84 0.77 11.68 -17.40
CA ILE A 84 0.82 13.14 -17.29
C ILE A 84 -0.47 13.76 -17.85
N ALA A 85 -0.97 13.26 -18.98
CA ALA A 85 -2.25 13.68 -19.53
C ALA A 85 -3.42 13.36 -18.57
N ALA A 86 -3.46 12.16 -17.99
CA ALA A 86 -4.45 11.80 -16.98
C ALA A 86 -4.36 12.69 -15.73
N ALA A 87 -3.16 13.08 -15.30
CA ALA A 87 -2.95 14.02 -14.20
C ALA A 87 -3.49 15.43 -14.52
N LEU A 88 -3.43 15.88 -15.77
CA LEU A 88 -4.06 17.15 -16.18
C LEU A 88 -5.58 17.08 -16.20
N LEU A 89 -6.14 15.88 -16.38
CA LEU A 89 -7.58 15.62 -16.52
C LEU A 89 -8.26 15.11 -15.24
N HIS A 90 -7.51 14.82 -14.18
CA HIS A 90 -8.00 14.05 -13.03
C HIS A 90 -9.24 14.64 -12.34
N ASP A 91 -9.31 15.97 -12.20
CA ASP A 91 -10.44 16.67 -11.57
C ASP A 91 -11.50 17.15 -12.59
N VAL A 92 -11.28 16.95 -13.89
CA VAL A 92 -12.19 17.46 -14.93
C VAL A 92 -13.53 16.75 -14.87
N VAL A 93 -13.55 15.43 -14.68
CA VAL A 93 -14.79 14.64 -14.62
C VAL A 93 -15.51 14.80 -13.27
N GLU A 94 -14.78 15.13 -12.20
CA GLU A 94 -15.39 15.36 -10.88
C GLU A 94 -16.05 16.74 -10.79
N ASP A 95 -15.36 17.79 -11.24
CA ASP A 95 -15.75 19.18 -10.98
C ASP A 95 -16.49 19.83 -12.15
N THR A 96 -16.58 19.17 -13.30
CA THR A 96 -17.18 19.74 -14.52
C THR A 96 -18.19 18.77 -15.14
N PRO A 97 -19.07 19.23 -16.06
CA PRO A 97 -20.07 18.38 -16.72
C PRO A 97 -19.51 17.28 -17.64
N SER A 98 -18.18 17.18 -17.76
CA SER A 98 -17.50 16.21 -18.63
C SER A 98 -17.78 14.78 -18.20
N THR A 99 -17.83 13.86 -19.17
CA THR A 99 -18.09 12.43 -18.90
C THR A 99 -16.92 11.54 -19.32
N ILE A 100 -16.77 10.38 -18.66
CA ILE A 100 -15.74 9.38 -19.00
C ILE A 100 -15.80 8.94 -20.49
N PRO A 101 -16.97 8.71 -21.10
CA PRO A 101 -17.06 8.40 -22.53
C PRO A 101 -16.51 9.50 -23.45
N GLU A 102 -16.63 10.78 -23.07
CA GLU A 102 -16.06 11.89 -23.83
C GLU A 102 -14.53 11.89 -23.72
N VAL A 103 -14.00 11.72 -22.50
CA VAL A 103 -12.54 11.57 -22.28
C VAL A 103 -11.98 10.42 -23.09
N LYS A 104 -12.68 9.28 -23.11
CA LYS A 104 -12.34 8.10 -23.91
C LYS A 104 -12.26 8.42 -25.41
N LYS A 105 -13.23 9.17 -25.94
CA LYS A 105 -13.26 9.54 -27.36
C LYS A 105 -12.13 10.50 -27.75
N LEU A 106 -11.71 11.39 -26.85
CA LEU A 106 -10.73 12.44 -27.13
C LEU A 106 -9.28 12.02 -26.88
N PHE A 107 -9.06 11.20 -25.84
CA PHE A 107 -7.71 10.87 -25.32
C PHE A 107 -7.41 9.37 -25.33
N GLY A 108 -8.39 8.53 -25.68
CA GLY A 108 -8.24 7.08 -25.76
C GLY A 108 -8.63 6.33 -24.49
N ASP A 109 -8.67 5.01 -24.61
CA ASP A 109 -9.13 4.08 -23.59
C ASP A 109 -8.27 4.15 -22.32
N GLU A 110 -6.95 4.22 -22.48
CA GLU A 110 -5.99 4.18 -21.38
C GLU A 110 -6.09 5.41 -20.46
N VAL A 111 -6.18 6.62 -21.03
CA VAL A 111 -6.37 7.85 -20.26
C VAL A 111 -7.72 7.83 -19.54
N ALA A 112 -8.78 7.34 -20.20
CA ALA A 112 -10.11 7.27 -19.60
C ALA A 112 -10.18 6.30 -18.41
N GLU A 113 -9.51 5.14 -18.50
CA GLU A 113 -9.40 4.19 -17.39
C GLU A 113 -8.67 4.78 -16.17
N LEU A 114 -7.58 5.53 -16.41
CA LEU A 114 -6.85 6.22 -15.34
C LEU A 114 -7.70 7.29 -14.67
N VAL A 115 -8.39 8.13 -15.46
CA VAL A 115 -9.26 9.19 -14.94
C VAL A 115 -10.44 8.59 -14.17
N ASP A 116 -11.10 7.55 -14.68
CA ASP A 116 -12.18 6.86 -13.95
C ASP A 116 -11.72 6.31 -12.60
N GLY A 117 -10.51 5.73 -12.55
CA GLY A 117 -9.89 5.25 -11.33
C GLY A 117 -9.60 6.34 -10.29
N LEU A 118 -9.41 7.58 -10.74
CA LEU A 118 -9.14 8.75 -9.89
C LEU A 118 -10.41 9.42 -9.38
N THR A 119 -11.52 9.29 -10.12
CA THR A 119 -12.79 9.92 -9.73
C THR A 119 -13.34 9.34 -8.43
N LYS A 120 -13.75 10.20 -7.49
CA LYS A 120 -14.48 9.80 -6.29
C LYS A 120 -15.83 9.18 -6.65
N LEU A 121 -16.32 8.28 -5.80
CA LEU A 121 -17.72 7.87 -5.90
C LEU A 121 -18.58 9.12 -5.61
N GLN A 122 -19.56 9.40 -6.48
CA GLN A 122 -20.58 10.40 -6.16
C GLN A 122 -21.20 10.05 -4.80
N LYS A 123 -21.63 11.07 -4.04
CA LYS A 123 -22.28 10.92 -2.73
C LYS A 123 -23.56 10.08 -2.84
N VAL A 124 -23.41 8.77 -2.92
CA VAL A 124 -24.46 7.83 -2.53
C VAL A 124 -24.70 8.10 -1.05
N SER A 125 -25.94 7.97 -0.59
CA SER A 125 -26.42 8.30 0.74
C SER A 125 -25.72 7.53 1.87
N LEU A 126 -24.44 7.79 2.11
CA LEU A 126 -23.63 7.24 3.18
C LEU A 126 -23.92 8.04 4.45
N LYS A 127 -24.02 7.33 5.58
CA LYS A 127 -24.51 7.90 6.84
C LYS A 127 -23.42 8.63 7.62
N SER A 128 -22.14 8.42 7.30
CA SER A 128 -20.98 8.99 7.99
C SER A 128 -19.83 9.34 7.03
N GLU A 129 -19.08 10.42 7.33
CA GLU A 129 -17.87 10.80 6.60
C GLU A 129 -16.80 9.69 6.61
N GLU A 130 -16.73 8.88 7.68
CA GLU A 130 -15.79 7.76 7.76
C GLU A 130 -16.14 6.63 6.78
N GLU A 131 -17.42 6.41 6.53
CA GLU A 131 -17.89 5.41 5.56
C GLU A 131 -17.63 5.87 4.13
N GLU A 132 -17.80 7.17 3.85
CA GLU A 132 -17.43 7.78 2.57
C GLU A 132 -15.92 7.70 2.31
N GLN A 133 -15.10 7.95 3.33
CA GLN A 133 -13.65 7.77 3.22
C GLN A 133 -13.26 6.32 2.95
N ALA A 134 -13.90 5.37 3.63
CA ALA A 134 -13.63 3.95 3.43
C ALA A 134 -13.96 3.48 2.01
N GLU A 135 -15.12 3.87 1.47
CA GLU A 135 -15.54 3.51 0.11
C GLU A 135 -14.68 4.18 -0.96
N ASN A 136 -14.33 5.46 -0.79
CA ASN A 136 -13.41 6.14 -1.70
C ASN A 136 -12.02 5.46 -1.71
N LEU A 137 -11.52 5.06 -0.54
CA LEU A 137 -10.25 4.34 -0.45
C LEU A 137 -10.34 2.94 -1.06
N ARG A 138 -11.47 2.25 -0.87
CA ARG A 138 -11.75 0.95 -1.49
C ARG A 138 -11.77 1.07 -3.02
N LYS A 139 -12.49 2.05 -3.59
CA LYS A 139 -12.47 2.31 -5.05
C LYS A 139 -11.04 2.58 -5.53
N MET A 140 -10.32 3.44 -4.82
CA MET A 140 -8.92 3.76 -5.15
C MET A 140 -8.06 2.48 -5.17
N ILE A 141 -8.13 1.62 -4.15
CA ILE A 141 -7.34 0.36 -4.09
C ILE A 141 -7.69 -0.57 -5.25
N VAL A 142 -8.97 -0.69 -5.62
CA VAL A 142 -9.41 -1.49 -6.77
C VAL A 142 -8.83 -0.94 -8.07
N ALA A 143 -8.88 0.38 -8.25
CA ALA A 143 -8.31 1.04 -9.42
C ALA A 143 -6.79 0.85 -9.48
N MET A 144 -6.09 0.97 -8.35
CA MET A 144 -4.65 0.75 -8.23
C MET A 144 -4.22 -0.67 -8.56
N ALA A 145 -5.05 -1.66 -8.24
CA ALA A 145 -4.74 -3.04 -8.50
C ALA A 145 -4.85 -3.39 -10.00
N ARG A 146 -5.67 -2.64 -10.75
CA ARG A 146 -5.71 -2.69 -12.22
C ARG A 146 -4.53 -1.93 -12.80
N ASP A 147 -4.31 -0.70 -12.34
CA ASP A 147 -3.23 0.16 -12.80
C ASP A 147 -2.63 1.01 -11.66
N ILE A 148 -1.34 0.80 -11.41
CA ILE A 148 -0.59 1.51 -10.37
C ILE A 148 -0.41 3.00 -10.67
N ARG A 149 -0.54 3.44 -11.92
CA ARG A 149 -0.42 4.86 -12.29
C ARG A 149 -1.49 5.70 -11.60
N VAL A 150 -2.66 5.11 -11.28
CA VAL A 150 -3.72 5.76 -10.50
C VAL A 150 -3.22 6.24 -9.13
N ILE A 151 -2.49 5.42 -8.37
CA ILE A 151 -1.97 5.87 -7.06
C ILE A 151 -0.84 6.90 -7.20
N LEU A 152 -0.04 6.80 -8.27
CA LEU A 152 1.04 7.77 -8.51
C LEU A 152 0.45 9.16 -8.75
N ILE A 153 -0.58 9.25 -9.60
CA ILE A 153 -1.31 10.50 -9.82
C ILE A 153 -1.98 10.95 -8.52
N LYS A 154 -2.58 10.04 -7.74
CA LYS A 154 -3.25 10.42 -6.49
C LYS A 154 -2.29 10.92 -5.40
N LEU A 155 -1.10 10.35 -5.32
CA LEU A 155 -0.02 10.83 -4.45
C LEU A 155 0.49 12.19 -4.90
N ALA A 156 0.65 12.41 -6.21
CA ALA A 156 1.00 13.71 -6.77
C ALA A 156 -0.06 14.78 -6.45
N ASP A 157 -1.34 14.47 -6.68
CA ASP A 157 -2.49 15.30 -6.31
C ASP A 157 -2.45 15.65 -4.82
N ARG A 158 -2.35 14.64 -3.95
CA ARG A 158 -2.29 14.85 -2.50
C ARG A 158 -1.09 15.72 -2.10
N THR A 159 0.06 15.54 -2.74
CA THR A 159 1.27 16.32 -2.46
C THR A 159 1.07 17.78 -2.82
N HIS A 160 0.52 18.06 -4.00
CA HIS A 160 0.19 19.43 -4.41
C HIS A 160 -0.86 20.08 -3.49
N ASN A 161 -1.87 19.32 -3.07
CA ASN A 161 -2.89 19.75 -2.12
C ASN A 161 -2.31 20.05 -0.73
N MET A 162 -1.30 19.30 -0.29
CA MET A 162 -0.60 19.56 0.97
C MET A 162 0.32 20.78 0.89
N ARG A 163 0.96 21.04 -0.27
CA ARG A 163 1.77 22.26 -0.48
C ARG A 163 0.93 23.54 -0.39
N THR A 164 -0.33 23.47 -0.83
CA THR A 164 -1.26 24.62 -0.89
C THR A 164 -2.26 24.65 0.28
N ILE A 165 -2.07 23.82 1.31
CA ILE A 165 -3.05 23.56 2.39
C ILE A 165 -3.38 24.80 3.23
N CYS A 166 -2.49 25.79 3.30
CA CYS A 166 -2.64 26.98 4.13
C CYS A 166 -3.86 27.84 3.80
N HIS A 167 -4.40 27.75 2.58
CA HIS A 167 -5.59 28.48 2.12
C HIS A 167 -6.92 27.83 2.54
N LEU A 168 -6.88 26.65 3.15
CA LEU A 168 -8.07 25.96 3.65
C LEU A 168 -8.43 26.39 5.07
N ASP A 169 -9.68 26.16 5.47
CA ASP A 169 -10.11 26.34 6.85
C ASP A 169 -9.36 25.38 7.78
N LYS A 170 -9.03 25.82 8.99
CA LYS A 170 -8.19 25.05 9.93
C LYS A 170 -8.70 23.63 10.19
N HIS A 171 -10.03 23.44 10.26
CA HIS A 171 -10.63 22.12 10.40
C HIS A 171 -10.27 21.18 9.22
N LYS A 172 -10.42 21.68 7.98
CA LYS A 172 -10.07 20.95 6.76
C LYS A 172 -8.58 20.70 6.64
N GLN A 173 -7.73 21.63 7.09
CA GLN A 173 -6.28 21.43 7.13
C GLN A 173 -5.92 20.24 8.04
N ILE A 174 -6.45 20.22 9.26
CA ILE A 174 -6.21 19.14 10.22
C ILE A 174 -6.72 17.80 9.68
N GLN A 175 -7.92 17.77 9.10
CA GLN A 175 -8.49 16.55 8.52
C GLN A 175 -7.62 16.00 7.39
N LYS A 176 -7.26 16.83 6.40
CA LYS A 176 -6.41 16.41 5.27
C LYS A 176 -5.00 16.01 5.72
N ALA A 177 -4.43 16.69 6.72
CA ALA A 177 -3.11 16.36 7.25
C ALA A 177 -3.11 15.02 8.02
N LYS A 178 -4.15 14.74 8.82
CA LYS A 178 -4.33 13.43 9.46
C LYS A 178 -4.46 12.31 8.42
N GLU A 179 -5.33 12.49 7.43
CA GLU A 179 -5.50 11.54 6.32
C GLU A 179 -4.16 11.29 5.59
N THR A 180 -3.38 12.35 5.39
CA THR A 180 -2.05 12.27 4.75
C THR A 180 -1.07 11.40 5.54
N LEU A 181 -0.97 11.60 6.86
CA LEU A 181 -0.10 10.79 7.72
C LEU A 181 -0.61 9.36 7.90
N GLU A 182 -1.92 9.17 7.96
CA GLU A 182 -2.54 7.87 8.23
C GLU A 182 -2.60 6.96 7.02
N ILE A 183 -2.67 7.51 5.82
CA ILE A 183 -2.96 6.75 4.59
C ILE A 183 -1.89 7.01 3.52
N TYR A 184 -1.76 8.25 3.03
CA TYR A 184 -0.95 8.53 1.84
C TYR A 184 0.57 8.40 2.07
N ALA A 185 1.09 8.87 3.20
CA ALA A 185 2.51 8.70 3.52
C ALA A 185 2.91 7.22 3.71
N PRO A 186 2.15 6.38 4.43
CA PRO A 186 2.36 4.94 4.47
C PRO A 186 2.25 4.27 3.09
N LEU A 187 1.30 4.67 2.25
CA LEU A 187 1.18 4.16 0.88
C LEU A 187 2.40 4.52 0.02
N ALA A 188 2.86 5.78 0.08
CA ALA A 188 4.09 6.20 -0.60
C ALA A 188 5.31 5.41 -0.10
N HIS A 189 5.40 5.15 1.21
CA HIS A 189 6.43 4.30 1.80
C HIS A 189 6.38 2.88 1.24
N ARG A 190 5.18 2.30 1.13
CA ARG A 190 4.97 0.95 0.62
C ARG A 190 5.35 0.81 -0.85
N LEU A 191 5.11 1.85 -1.65
CA LEU A 191 5.53 1.96 -3.05
C LEU A 191 7.02 2.28 -3.23
N GLY A 192 7.74 2.57 -2.15
CA GLY A 192 9.16 2.93 -2.16
C GLY A 192 9.44 4.37 -2.63
N ILE A 193 8.42 5.22 -2.69
CA ILE A 193 8.53 6.61 -3.18
C ILE A 193 8.85 7.50 -1.98
N TYR A 194 10.11 7.47 -1.56
CA TYR A 194 10.54 8.16 -0.35
C TYR A 194 10.51 9.69 -0.47
N SER A 195 10.77 10.23 -1.65
CA SER A 195 10.69 11.67 -1.94
C SER A 195 9.32 12.24 -1.55
N ILE A 196 8.25 11.65 -2.07
CA ILE A 196 6.86 12.01 -1.75
C ILE A 196 6.53 11.71 -0.29
N LYS A 197 6.94 10.53 0.23
CA LYS A 197 6.66 10.14 1.62
C LYS A 197 7.12 11.23 2.59
N TRP A 198 8.38 11.63 2.52
CA TRP A 198 8.97 12.55 3.48
C TRP A 198 8.38 13.96 3.34
N GLU A 199 8.10 14.38 2.12
CA GLU A 199 7.44 15.66 1.87
C GLU A 199 6.02 15.68 2.46
N LEU A 200 5.22 14.65 2.22
CA LEU A 200 3.88 14.52 2.81
C LEU A 200 3.93 14.49 4.34
N GLU A 201 4.89 13.77 4.92
CA GLU A 201 5.10 13.70 6.37
C GLU A 201 5.42 15.08 6.97
N ASP A 202 6.36 15.82 6.38
CA ASP A 202 6.77 17.14 6.86
C ASP A 202 5.65 18.19 6.67
N LEU A 203 4.95 18.18 5.53
CA LEU A 203 3.82 19.08 5.28
C LEU A 203 2.65 18.81 6.24
N ALA A 204 2.32 17.54 6.47
CA ALA A 204 1.26 17.18 7.40
C ALA A 204 1.65 17.49 8.86
N PHE A 205 2.92 17.29 9.22
CA PHE A 205 3.44 17.67 10.52
C PHE A 205 3.36 19.19 10.76
N ALA A 206 3.72 19.99 9.76
CA ALA A 206 3.59 21.45 9.81
C ALA A 206 2.13 21.89 10.00
N ALA A 207 1.17 21.25 9.33
CA ALA A 207 -0.25 21.56 9.46
C ALA A 207 -0.85 21.13 10.81
N LEU A 208 -0.44 19.99 11.37
CA LEU A 208 -0.97 19.46 12.64
C LEU A 208 -0.35 20.11 13.87
N HIS A 209 0.96 20.35 13.84
CA HIS A 209 1.74 20.83 14.99
C HIS A 209 2.67 21.99 14.62
N PRO A 210 2.12 23.15 14.18
CA PRO A 210 2.92 24.26 13.63
C PRO A 210 3.96 24.81 14.62
N ARG A 211 3.64 24.87 15.92
CA ARG A 211 4.59 25.32 16.95
C ARG A 211 5.80 24.39 17.07
N LYS A 212 5.57 23.08 17.08
CA LYS A 212 6.64 22.08 17.18
C LYS A 212 7.47 22.01 15.90
N TYR A 213 6.84 22.16 14.75
CA TYR A 213 7.53 22.29 13.47
C TYR A 213 8.48 23.50 13.47
N SER A 214 7.98 24.68 13.86
CA SER A 214 8.80 25.91 13.92
C SER A 214 9.95 25.80 14.93
N GLU A 215 9.72 25.20 16.09
CA GLU A 215 10.75 24.94 17.10
C GLU A 215 11.87 24.05 16.53
N LEU A 216 11.50 22.92 15.91
CA LEU A 216 12.46 22.02 15.27
C LEU A 216 13.21 22.69 14.12
N GLN A 217 12.54 23.50 13.31
CA GLN A 217 13.16 24.23 12.21
C GLN A 217 14.25 25.18 12.73
N GLN A 218 13.99 25.91 13.82
CA GLN A 218 14.97 26.80 14.45
C GLN A 218 16.15 26.03 15.06
N MET A 219 15.89 24.92 15.77
CA MET A 219 16.95 24.10 16.35
C MET A 219 17.85 23.48 15.29
N VAL A 220 17.28 23.04 14.16
CA VAL A 220 18.02 22.48 13.03
C VAL A 220 18.82 23.56 12.31
N SER A 221 18.27 24.77 12.12
CA SER A 221 18.98 25.87 11.46
C SER A 221 20.17 26.37 12.26
N GLN A 222 20.06 26.46 13.59
CA GLN A 222 21.16 26.91 14.46
C GLN A 222 22.42 26.04 14.37
N ARG A 223 22.26 24.73 14.14
CA ARG A 223 23.37 23.76 14.04
C ARG A 223 23.72 23.38 12.60
N ARG A 224 23.20 24.09 11.60
CA ARG A 224 23.36 23.72 10.19
C ARG A 224 24.82 23.81 9.74
N THR A 225 25.48 24.93 10.03
CA THR A 225 26.86 25.21 9.61
C THR A 225 27.85 24.21 10.20
N ASP A 226 27.71 23.88 11.48
CA ASP A 226 28.55 22.90 12.17
C ASP A 226 28.38 21.48 11.58
N ARG A 227 27.15 21.14 11.18
CA ARG A 227 26.85 19.85 10.56
C ARG A 227 27.37 19.76 9.13
N GLU A 228 27.17 20.80 8.33
CA GLU A 228 27.65 20.84 6.94
C GLU A 228 29.18 20.80 6.89
N SER A 229 29.86 21.55 7.75
CA SER A 229 31.32 21.51 7.86
C SER A 229 31.84 20.14 8.33
N TYR A 230 31.18 19.50 9.31
CA TYR A 230 31.53 18.15 9.75
C TYR A 230 31.37 17.11 8.64
N VAL A 231 30.26 17.15 7.90
CA VAL A 231 30.01 16.24 6.77
C VAL A 231 31.00 16.50 5.64
N ALA A 232 31.31 17.77 5.32
CA ALA A 232 32.29 18.11 4.31
C ALA A 232 33.70 17.60 4.66
N MET A 233 34.12 17.75 5.91
CA MET A 233 35.40 17.20 6.40
C MET A 233 35.45 15.68 6.25
N ALA A 234 34.40 14.98 6.69
CA ALA A 234 34.32 13.52 6.57
C ALA A 234 34.27 13.06 5.10
N ALA A 235 33.55 13.80 4.24
CA ALA A 235 33.47 13.53 2.82
C ALA A 235 34.83 13.65 2.13
N LEU A 236 35.59 14.72 2.38
CA LEU A 236 36.92 14.93 1.80
C LEU A 236 37.90 13.82 2.21
N GLN A 237 37.88 13.42 3.49
CA GLN A 237 38.72 12.33 3.98
C GLN A 237 38.37 11.01 3.28
N LEU A 238 37.07 10.70 3.16
CA LEU A 238 36.62 9.46 2.55
C LEU A 238 36.86 9.43 1.04
N GLU A 239 36.64 10.55 0.34
CA GLU A 239 36.86 10.69 -1.10
C GLU A 239 38.33 10.48 -1.47
N LYS A 240 39.26 11.01 -0.66
CA LYS A 240 40.70 10.79 -0.86
C LYS A 240 41.07 9.31 -0.81
N GLU A 241 40.61 8.59 0.21
CA GLU A 241 40.93 7.16 0.36
C GLU A 241 40.26 6.28 -0.70
N LEU A 242 39.04 6.63 -1.12
CA LEU A 242 38.33 5.90 -2.19
C LEU A 242 39.00 6.09 -3.55
N ASN A 243 39.46 7.32 -3.84
CA ASN A 243 40.20 7.64 -5.06
C ASN A 243 41.55 6.92 -5.12
N ASN A 244 42.24 6.74 -3.99
CA ASN A 244 43.49 5.96 -3.93
C ASN A 244 43.32 4.50 -4.37
N VAL A 245 42.12 3.94 -4.17
CA VAL A 245 41.77 2.55 -4.54
C VAL A 245 41.11 2.49 -5.93
N GLY A 246 40.93 3.64 -6.59
CA GLY A 246 40.33 3.75 -7.92
C GLY A 246 38.80 3.61 -7.95
N ILE A 247 38.13 3.82 -6.82
CA ILE A 247 36.66 3.79 -6.74
C ILE A 247 36.13 5.21 -6.92
N GLN A 248 35.47 5.48 -8.04
CA GLN A 248 34.76 6.73 -8.25
C GLN A 248 33.50 6.79 -7.39
N VAL A 249 33.38 7.86 -6.60
CA VAL A 249 32.26 8.06 -5.68
C VAL A 249 31.70 9.45 -5.76
N LYS A 250 30.38 9.57 -5.56
CA LYS A 250 29.72 10.84 -5.30
C LYS A 250 29.20 10.83 -3.87
N ILE A 251 29.73 11.72 -3.04
CA ILE A 251 29.36 11.82 -1.62
C ILE A 251 28.43 13.02 -1.44
N GLU A 252 27.28 12.78 -0.83
CA GLU A 252 26.27 13.80 -0.55
C GLU A 252 25.93 13.82 0.93
N GLY A 253 25.81 15.02 1.51
CA GLY A 253 25.24 15.20 2.84
C GLY A 253 23.74 14.96 2.81
N ARG A 254 23.24 14.14 3.74
CA ARG A 254 21.81 13.85 3.88
C ARG A 254 21.24 14.56 5.10
N ALA A 255 20.33 15.50 4.88
CA ALA A 255 19.50 16.05 5.94
C ALA A 255 18.39 15.04 6.33
N LYS A 256 18.08 14.95 7.63
CA LYS A 256 16.91 14.21 8.12
C LYS A 256 15.69 15.12 8.10
N HIS A 257 14.56 14.55 7.71
CA HIS A 257 13.25 15.20 7.67
C HIS A 257 12.72 15.50 9.07
N PHE A 258 11.95 16.58 9.22
CA PHE A 258 11.53 17.11 10.51
C PHE A 258 10.61 16.14 11.24
N TYR A 259 9.66 15.53 10.53
CA TYR A 259 8.76 14.55 11.10
C TYR A 259 9.52 13.33 11.62
N SER A 260 10.52 12.83 10.88
CA SER A 260 11.37 11.73 11.34
C SER A 260 12.17 12.06 12.61
N ILE A 261 12.59 13.31 12.78
CA ILE A 261 13.25 13.79 14.01
C ILE A 261 12.23 13.82 15.15
N TYR A 262 11.06 14.39 14.92
CA TYR A 262 9.96 14.46 15.88
C TYR A 262 9.54 13.08 16.38
N THR A 263 9.30 12.13 15.49
CA THR A 263 8.91 10.75 15.86
C THR A 263 10.00 10.07 16.70
N LYS A 264 11.29 10.32 16.41
CA LYS A 264 12.40 9.80 17.21
C LYS A 264 12.45 10.41 18.61
N MET A 265 12.19 11.72 18.75
CA MET A 265 12.10 12.40 20.04
C MET A 265 10.97 11.82 20.88
N VAL A 266 9.78 11.70 20.31
CA VAL A 266 8.58 11.21 21.01
C VAL A 266 8.73 9.73 21.38
N ARG A 267 9.10 8.85 20.43
CA ARG A 267 9.18 7.39 20.69
C ARG A 267 10.30 7.01 21.66
N LYS A 268 11.42 7.73 21.66
CA LYS A 268 12.59 7.37 22.50
C LYS A 268 12.72 8.23 23.76
N GLY A 269 11.85 9.22 23.95
CA GLY A 269 11.94 10.17 25.06
C GLY A 269 13.26 10.93 25.12
N LYS A 270 13.93 11.14 23.97
CA LYS A 270 15.26 11.75 23.90
C LYS A 270 15.18 13.24 23.67
N GLU A 271 16.02 14.00 24.35
CA GLU A 271 16.22 15.42 24.07
C GLU A 271 16.93 15.63 22.73
N PHE A 272 16.69 16.77 22.08
CA PHE A 272 17.30 17.11 20.79
C PHE A 272 18.84 17.04 20.82
N ASN A 273 19.44 17.38 21.96
CA ASN A 273 20.89 17.36 22.16
C ASN A 273 21.50 15.95 22.12
N GLU A 274 20.71 14.92 22.44
CA GLU A 274 21.13 13.52 22.43
C GLU A 274 20.96 12.84 21.06
N ILE A 275 20.37 13.55 20.10
CA ILE A 275 20.21 13.07 18.73
C ILE A 275 21.51 13.33 17.98
N TYR A 276 22.54 12.55 18.30
CA TYR A 276 23.79 12.51 17.52
C TYR A 276 23.56 12.06 16.07
N ASP A 277 22.38 11.49 15.80
CA ASP A 277 21.97 10.89 14.54
C ASP A 277 21.51 11.93 13.49
N LEU A 278 21.66 13.24 13.69
CA LEU A 278 21.19 14.25 12.73
C LEU A 278 22.06 14.32 11.45
N THR A 279 23.30 13.86 11.51
CA THR A 279 24.24 13.86 10.37
C THR A 279 24.31 12.49 9.72
N ALA A 280 23.81 12.41 8.50
CA ALA A 280 23.95 11.24 7.65
C ALA A 280 24.72 11.61 6.38
N MET A 281 25.51 10.67 5.89
CA MET A 281 26.26 10.79 4.65
C MET A 281 25.81 9.71 3.68
N ARG A 282 25.63 10.09 2.41
CA ARG A 282 25.25 9.18 1.34
C ARG A 282 26.43 9.03 0.39
N VAL A 283 26.86 7.81 0.16
CA VAL A 283 27.92 7.45 -0.77
C VAL A 283 27.28 6.74 -1.96
N LEU A 284 27.36 7.37 -3.12
CA LEU A 284 26.88 6.84 -4.38
C LEU A 284 28.05 6.30 -5.19
N VAL A 285 27.91 5.05 -5.64
CA VAL A 285 28.90 4.35 -6.46
C VAL A 285 28.23 3.78 -7.71
N ASP A 286 29.02 3.19 -8.62
CA ASP A 286 28.46 2.65 -9.86
C ASP A 286 28.05 1.19 -9.72
N THR A 287 28.88 0.35 -9.09
CA THR A 287 28.62 -1.10 -8.99
C THR A 287 28.37 -1.59 -7.58
N VAL A 288 27.77 -2.78 -7.47
CA VAL A 288 27.55 -3.44 -6.16
C VAL A 288 28.88 -3.86 -5.53
N LYS A 289 29.87 -4.25 -6.34
CA LYS A 289 31.22 -4.56 -5.86
C LYS A 289 31.83 -3.34 -5.15
N ASP A 290 31.65 -2.16 -5.75
CA ASP A 290 32.15 -0.91 -5.18
C ASP A 290 31.42 -0.52 -3.90
N CYS A 291 30.15 -0.92 -3.74
CA CYS A 291 29.43 -0.69 -2.47
C CYS A 291 30.13 -1.40 -1.31
N TYR A 292 30.51 -2.67 -1.49
CA TYR A 292 31.22 -3.43 -0.47
C TYR A 292 32.69 -3.01 -0.33
N GLY A 293 33.34 -2.61 -1.44
CA GLY A 293 34.67 -2.01 -1.41
C GLY A 293 34.70 -0.74 -0.57
N ALA A 294 33.74 0.17 -0.81
CA ALA A 294 33.59 1.39 -0.03
C ALA A 294 33.28 1.10 1.45
N LEU A 295 32.46 0.09 1.75
CA LEU A 295 32.20 -0.34 3.13
C LEU A 295 33.49 -0.75 3.85
N GLY A 296 34.35 -1.54 3.19
CA GLY A 296 35.63 -1.97 3.74
C GLY A 296 36.55 -0.79 4.08
N ILE A 297 36.65 0.18 3.16
CA ILE A 297 37.45 1.40 3.34
C ILE A 297 36.89 2.27 4.48
N ILE A 298 35.57 2.41 4.57
CA ILE A 298 34.92 3.14 5.66
C ILE A 298 35.25 2.51 7.02
N HIS A 299 35.24 1.18 7.12
CA HIS A 299 35.57 0.46 8.36
C HIS A 299 37.06 0.45 8.69
N SER A 300 37.95 0.67 7.71
CA SER A 300 39.38 0.87 7.99
C SER A 300 39.68 2.29 8.48
N ILE A 301 38.95 3.30 8.02
CA ILE A 301 39.14 4.69 8.44
C ILE A 301 38.49 4.94 9.80
N TRP A 302 37.25 4.46 9.99
CA TRP A 302 36.44 4.72 11.17
C TRP A 302 35.92 3.43 11.79
N LYS A 303 36.00 3.36 13.13
CA LYS A 303 35.55 2.17 13.88
C LYS A 303 34.03 2.00 13.76
N PRO A 304 33.51 0.87 13.28
CA PRO A 304 32.08 0.62 13.21
C PRO A 304 31.50 0.35 14.60
N MET A 305 30.27 0.84 14.84
CA MET A 305 29.55 0.53 16.08
C MET A 305 28.87 -0.85 15.97
N PRO A 306 29.07 -1.76 16.94
CA PRO A 306 28.45 -3.08 16.93
C PRO A 306 26.91 -3.01 16.84
N GLY A 307 26.32 -3.91 16.06
CA GLY A 307 24.86 -4.00 15.88
C GLY A 307 24.23 -2.84 15.08
N ARG A 308 25.03 -1.95 14.49
CA ARG A 308 24.57 -0.81 13.67
C ARG A 308 24.90 -0.93 12.18
N PHE A 309 25.26 -2.13 11.74
CA PHE A 309 25.42 -2.46 10.34
C PHE A 309 24.16 -3.18 9.82
N LYS A 310 23.67 -2.78 8.66
CA LYS A 310 22.54 -3.43 7.98
C LYS A 310 22.83 -3.53 6.48
N ASP A 311 22.74 -4.75 5.96
CA ASP A 311 22.92 -5.02 4.54
C ASP A 311 21.56 -5.17 3.84
N TYR A 312 21.02 -4.04 3.35
CA TYR A 312 19.80 -4.08 2.53
C TYR A 312 20.07 -4.38 1.05
N ILE A 313 21.32 -4.62 0.64
CA ILE A 313 21.60 -5.08 -0.73
C ILE A 313 21.34 -6.58 -0.80
N ALA A 314 21.88 -7.34 0.16
CA ALA A 314 21.64 -8.77 0.30
C ALA A 314 20.21 -9.08 0.75
N MET A 315 19.68 -8.27 1.68
CA MET A 315 18.32 -8.41 2.22
C MET A 315 17.49 -7.16 1.88
N PRO A 316 17.03 -7.02 0.62
CA PRO A 316 16.24 -5.86 0.21
C PRO A 316 14.95 -5.75 1.03
N LYS A 317 14.52 -4.52 1.30
CA LYS A 317 13.20 -4.30 1.89
C LYS A 317 12.10 -4.61 0.87
N PHE A 318 10.89 -4.86 1.36
CA PHE A 318 9.72 -5.13 0.53
C PHE A 318 9.45 -4.02 -0.52
N ASN A 319 9.74 -2.77 -0.18
CA ASN A 319 9.55 -1.61 -1.07
C ASN A 319 10.73 -1.39 -2.02
N MET A 320 11.48 -2.46 -2.35
CA MET A 320 12.63 -2.45 -3.25
C MET A 320 13.84 -1.64 -2.76
N TYR A 321 13.81 -1.12 -1.53
CA TYR A 321 14.90 -0.35 -0.98
C TYR A 321 16.16 -1.21 -0.81
N ARG A 322 17.26 -0.74 -1.40
CA ARG A 322 18.59 -1.37 -1.35
C ARG A 322 19.66 -0.35 -0.99
N SER A 323 20.42 -0.62 0.06
CA SER A 323 21.55 0.18 0.52
C SER A 323 22.29 -0.54 1.65
N LEU A 324 23.59 -0.32 1.78
CA LEU A 324 24.34 -0.69 2.98
C LEU A 324 24.26 0.47 3.98
N HIS A 325 23.84 0.18 5.20
CA HIS A 325 23.81 1.16 6.29
C HIS A 325 24.86 0.78 7.31
N THR A 326 25.70 1.73 7.70
CA THR A 326 26.64 1.54 8.80
C THR A 326 26.72 2.81 9.63
N THR A 327 26.84 2.65 10.95
CA THR A 327 27.14 3.78 11.85
C THR A 327 28.55 3.59 12.38
N VAL A 328 29.40 4.60 12.16
CA VAL A 328 30.80 4.62 12.56
C VAL A 328 31.10 5.77 13.51
N ILE A 329 32.20 5.69 14.25
CA ILE A 329 32.71 6.81 15.04
C ILE A 329 33.59 7.66 14.13
N GLY A 330 33.08 8.83 13.73
CA GLY A 330 33.73 9.71 12.76
C GLY A 330 34.90 10.53 13.35
N PRO A 331 35.46 11.48 12.56
CA PRO A 331 36.73 12.14 12.84
C PRO A 331 36.77 12.99 14.13
N GLN A 332 35.62 13.38 14.68
CA GLN A 332 35.51 14.12 15.94
C GLN A 332 34.98 13.27 17.10
N GLY A 333 35.02 11.93 16.99
CA GLY A 333 34.44 11.04 18.00
C GLY A 333 32.90 11.03 18.03
N LYS A 334 32.26 11.73 17.10
CA LYS A 334 30.79 11.77 16.95
C LYS A 334 30.32 10.63 16.03
N PRO A 335 29.17 10.01 16.30
CA PRO A 335 28.65 8.97 15.42
C PRO A 335 28.23 9.57 14.08
N LEU A 336 28.54 8.87 13.01
CA LEU A 336 28.20 9.23 11.63
C LEU A 336 27.48 8.05 10.98
N GLU A 337 26.24 8.27 10.53
CA GLU A 337 25.49 7.27 9.76
C GLU A 337 25.87 7.40 8.28
N ILE A 338 26.33 6.32 7.67
CA ILE A 338 26.74 6.28 6.27
C ILE A 338 25.86 5.29 5.51
N GLN A 339 25.29 5.76 4.39
CA GLN A 339 24.45 4.98 3.49
C GLN A 339 25.18 4.82 2.16
N ILE A 340 25.52 3.58 1.80
CA ILE A 340 26.24 3.27 0.56
C ILE A 340 25.26 2.59 -0.39
N ARG A 341 25.18 3.04 -1.64
CA ARG A 341 24.33 2.43 -2.67
C ARG A 341 24.76 2.83 -4.06
N THR A 342 24.32 2.09 -5.07
CA THR A 342 24.59 2.47 -6.45
C THR A 342 23.71 3.62 -6.93
N GLN A 343 24.06 4.28 -8.04
CA GLN A 343 23.18 5.29 -8.67
C GLN A 343 21.80 4.70 -9.02
N LYS A 344 21.76 3.48 -9.55
CA LYS A 344 20.50 2.77 -9.85
C LYS A 344 19.68 2.50 -8.58
N MET A 345 20.32 2.01 -7.52
CA MET A 345 19.65 1.81 -6.22
C MET A 345 19.17 3.12 -5.62
N HIS A 346 19.89 4.21 -5.85
CA HIS A 346 19.47 5.54 -5.44
C HIS A 346 18.20 5.98 -6.15
N GLN A 347 18.11 5.86 -7.48
CA GLN A 347 16.91 6.17 -8.25
C GLN A 347 15.71 5.33 -7.78
N THR A 348 15.89 4.01 -7.62
CA THR A 348 14.84 3.12 -7.08
C THR A 348 14.42 3.52 -5.67
N ALA A 349 15.33 4.03 -4.85
CA ALA A 349 15.01 4.44 -3.48
C ALA A 349 14.38 5.83 -3.37
N GLU A 350 14.51 6.71 -4.36
CA GLU A 350 13.84 8.03 -4.34
C GLU A 350 12.46 7.97 -5.01
N PHE A 351 12.36 7.21 -6.11
CA PHE A 351 11.17 7.15 -6.96
C PHE A 351 10.41 5.81 -6.88
N GLY A 352 10.93 4.83 -6.14
CA GLY A 352 10.24 3.57 -5.90
C GLY A 352 9.87 2.82 -7.17
N ILE A 353 8.60 2.44 -7.25
CA ILE A 353 8.02 1.71 -8.39
C ILE A 353 7.97 2.57 -9.67
N ALA A 354 7.95 3.90 -9.56
CA ALA A 354 7.91 4.80 -10.72
C ALA A 354 9.18 4.67 -11.57
N ALA A 355 10.34 4.56 -10.94
CA ALA A 355 11.62 4.34 -11.64
C ALA A 355 11.68 3.01 -12.41
N HIS A 356 10.87 2.01 -12.05
CA HIS A 356 10.81 0.74 -12.76
C HIS A 356 9.90 0.78 -13.99
N TRP A 357 8.92 1.69 -14.05
CA TRP A 357 7.98 1.78 -15.17
C TRP A 357 8.65 2.31 -16.43
N LEU A 358 9.55 3.30 -16.29
CA LEU A 358 10.36 3.85 -17.39
C LEU A 358 11.14 2.76 -18.18
N TYR A 359 11.57 1.69 -17.50
CA TYR A 359 12.34 0.60 -18.12
C TYR A 359 11.48 -0.38 -18.91
N LYS A 360 10.15 -0.43 -18.69
CA LYS A 360 9.24 -1.30 -19.44
C LYS A 360 9.06 -0.85 -20.89
N GLU A 361 9.07 0.45 -21.17
CA GLU A 361 8.95 0.96 -22.55
C GLU A 361 10.20 0.65 -23.38
N LYS A 362 11.39 0.65 -22.79
CA LYS A 362 12.65 0.39 -23.51
C LYS A 362 13.02 -1.10 -23.65
N GLY A 363 12.25 -2.03 -23.06
CA GLY A 363 12.62 -3.44 -23.02
C GLY A 363 11.45 -4.40 -22.77
N SER A 364 10.78 -4.80 -23.85
CA SER A 364 9.74 -5.83 -23.90
C SER A 364 10.30 -7.24 -23.70
N SER A 365 10.82 -7.57 -22.51
CA SER A 365 11.21 -8.94 -22.16
C SER A 365 10.19 -9.56 -21.19
N ALA A 366 9.79 -10.82 -21.42
CA ALA A 366 8.81 -11.52 -20.59
C ALA A 366 9.24 -11.63 -19.10
N LYS A 367 10.54 -11.66 -18.82
CA LYS A 367 11.11 -11.71 -17.45
C LYS A 367 10.87 -10.43 -16.63
N SER A 368 10.74 -9.26 -17.27
CA SER A 368 10.46 -8.01 -16.53
C SER A 368 9.00 -7.90 -16.08
N LYS A 369 8.07 -8.60 -16.75
CA LYS A 369 6.66 -8.72 -16.33
C LYS A 369 6.50 -9.59 -15.09
N GLU A 370 7.23 -10.70 -15.00
CA GLU A 370 7.15 -11.65 -13.88
C GLU A 370 7.71 -11.04 -12.58
N GLN A 371 8.84 -10.34 -12.66
CA GLN A 371 9.37 -9.59 -11.51
C GLN A 371 8.48 -8.43 -11.06
N ALA A 372 7.67 -7.83 -11.94
CA ALA A 372 6.70 -6.82 -11.55
C ALA A 372 5.48 -7.46 -10.86
N ALA A 373 5.10 -8.68 -11.25
CA ALA A 373 3.97 -9.41 -10.68
C ALA A 373 4.20 -9.81 -9.21
N ASP A 374 5.41 -10.27 -8.85
CA ASP A 374 5.77 -10.56 -7.45
C ASP A 374 5.84 -9.28 -6.58
N LYS A 375 6.23 -8.16 -7.18
CA LYS A 375 6.35 -6.85 -6.48
C LYS A 375 5.01 -6.20 -6.16
N LEU A 376 3.92 -6.70 -6.74
CA LEU A 376 2.54 -6.29 -6.50
C LEU A 376 1.79 -7.34 -5.66
N ALA A 377 2.48 -8.33 -5.09
CA ALA A 377 1.87 -9.37 -4.26
C ALA A 377 1.08 -8.78 -3.08
N TRP A 378 1.57 -7.68 -2.49
CA TRP A 378 0.85 -6.98 -1.42
C TRP A 378 -0.45 -6.32 -1.92
N LEU A 379 -0.49 -5.79 -3.15
CA LEU A 379 -1.73 -5.25 -3.75
C LEU A 379 -2.72 -6.38 -4.05
N ARG A 380 -2.26 -7.54 -4.51
CA ARG A 380 -3.13 -8.73 -4.68
C ARG A 380 -3.70 -9.20 -3.35
N GLN A 381 -2.89 -9.21 -2.29
CA GLN A 381 -3.35 -9.51 -0.93
C GLN A 381 -4.42 -8.51 -0.46
N MET A 382 -4.30 -7.22 -0.82
CA MET A 382 -5.35 -6.23 -0.56
C MET A 382 -6.63 -6.49 -1.35
N MET A 383 -6.53 -6.96 -2.60
CA MET A 383 -7.72 -7.38 -3.39
C MET A 383 -8.41 -8.60 -2.78
N GLU A 384 -7.65 -9.59 -2.31
CA GLU A 384 -8.22 -10.76 -1.63
C GLU A 384 -9.07 -10.33 -0.43
N TRP A 385 -8.62 -9.35 0.37
CA TRP A 385 -9.40 -8.83 1.49
C TRP A 385 -10.72 -8.20 1.11
N GLN A 386 -10.78 -7.53 -0.05
CA GLN A 386 -12.03 -6.95 -0.55
C GLN A 386 -13.06 -8.04 -0.84
N SER A 387 -12.62 -9.18 -1.39
CA SER A 387 -13.52 -10.31 -1.64
C SER A 387 -13.99 -11.00 -0.36
N GLU A 388 -13.26 -10.82 0.75
CA GLU A 388 -13.51 -11.51 2.02
C GLU A 388 -14.22 -10.63 3.08
N THR A 389 -14.26 -9.30 2.92
CA THR A 389 -14.79 -8.35 3.92
C THR A 389 -15.95 -7.50 3.39
N ASP A 390 -17.14 -7.70 3.96
CA ASP A 390 -18.34 -6.93 3.61
C ASP A 390 -18.45 -5.57 4.33
N ASP A 391 -17.77 -5.38 5.47
CA ASP A 391 -17.80 -4.14 6.27
C ASP A 391 -16.63 -3.17 5.94
N PRO A 392 -16.90 -1.95 5.42
CA PRO A 392 -15.87 -0.94 5.14
C PRO A 392 -15.05 -0.51 6.36
N LYS A 393 -15.62 -0.54 7.57
CA LYS A 393 -14.91 -0.11 8.79
C LYS A 393 -13.86 -1.12 9.24
N GLU A 394 -14.20 -2.41 9.19
CA GLU A 394 -13.23 -3.50 9.47
C GLU A 394 -12.11 -3.49 8.42
N PHE A 395 -12.44 -3.21 7.17
CA PHE A 395 -11.46 -3.03 6.09
C PHE A 395 -10.47 -1.91 6.41
N MET A 396 -10.96 -0.71 6.78
CA MET A 396 -10.10 0.44 7.11
C MET A 396 -9.16 0.16 8.29
N LYS A 397 -9.67 -0.51 9.33
CA LYS A 397 -8.85 -0.86 10.50
C LYS A 397 -7.74 -1.83 10.11
N THR A 398 -8.07 -2.84 9.31
CA THR A 398 -7.11 -3.84 8.82
C THR A 398 -6.06 -3.20 7.93
N LEU A 399 -6.49 -2.34 7.01
CA LEU A 399 -5.61 -1.60 6.12
C LEU A 399 -4.60 -0.73 6.89
N ARG A 400 -5.06 0.01 7.91
CA ARG A 400 -4.18 0.82 8.74
C ARG A 400 -3.11 -0.04 9.42
N ILE A 401 -3.49 -1.16 10.01
CA ILE A 401 -2.55 -2.07 10.70
C ILE A 401 -1.45 -2.52 9.72
N ASP A 402 -1.83 -3.08 8.58
CA ASP A 402 -0.87 -3.57 7.59
C ASP A 402 -0.03 -2.43 6.96
N LEU A 403 -0.55 -1.20 6.83
CA LEU A 403 0.23 -0.07 6.30
C LEU A 403 1.33 0.41 7.26
N PHE A 404 1.13 0.27 8.57
CA PHE A 404 2.01 0.83 9.61
C PHE A 404 3.04 -0.13 10.18
N GLU A 405 2.86 -1.44 10.01
CA GLU A 405 3.75 -2.42 10.64
C GLU A 405 5.15 -2.42 10.01
N GLU A 406 6.16 -2.21 10.87
CA GLU A 406 7.56 -2.50 10.54
C GLU A 406 7.69 -4.00 10.26
N GLU A 407 8.54 -4.44 9.34
CA GLU A 407 8.66 -5.85 9.00
C GLU A 407 9.87 -6.52 9.67
N VAL A 408 9.71 -7.80 10.01
CA VAL A 408 10.77 -8.70 10.46
C VAL A 408 11.08 -9.72 9.38
N PHE A 409 12.38 -9.96 9.14
CA PHE A 409 12.86 -10.94 8.17
C PHE A 409 13.23 -12.23 8.87
N VAL A 410 12.52 -13.30 8.55
CA VAL A 410 12.72 -14.62 9.16
C VAL A 410 13.13 -15.63 8.10
N PHE A 411 13.95 -16.59 8.50
CA PHE A 411 14.52 -17.60 7.62
C PHE A 411 13.76 -18.91 7.74
N THR A 412 13.45 -19.52 6.60
CA THR A 412 13.06 -20.92 6.55
C THR A 412 14.29 -21.81 6.82
N PRO A 413 14.09 -23.10 7.16
CA PRO A 413 15.21 -24.03 7.32
C PRO A 413 15.99 -24.26 6.01
N LYS A 414 15.38 -23.94 4.86
CA LYS A 414 16.02 -24.00 3.53
C LYS A 414 16.81 -22.74 3.19
N GLY A 415 16.80 -21.72 4.05
CA GLY A 415 17.49 -20.44 3.84
C GLY A 415 16.70 -19.41 3.02
N GLU A 416 15.46 -19.70 2.64
CA GLU A 416 14.56 -18.71 2.03
C GLU A 416 14.12 -17.67 3.08
N VAL A 417 14.06 -16.40 2.69
CA VAL A 417 13.67 -15.29 3.56
C VAL A 417 12.20 -14.97 3.37
N ILE A 418 11.45 -14.90 4.46
CA ILE A 418 10.06 -14.49 4.48
C ILE A 418 9.95 -13.20 5.31
N SER A 419 9.28 -12.20 4.77
CA SER A 419 8.96 -10.94 5.47
C SER A 419 7.61 -11.05 6.17
N LEU A 420 7.57 -10.76 7.47
CA LEU A 420 6.35 -10.72 8.27
C LEU A 420 6.23 -9.38 8.98
N ALA A 421 5.05 -9.05 9.47
CA ALA A 421 4.86 -7.90 10.34
C ALA A 421 5.63 -8.02 11.65
N SER A 422 6.14 -6.92 12.19
CA SER A 422 6.82 -6.88 13.48
C SER A 422 5.88 -7.30 14.60
N GLY A 423 6.37 -8.17 15.48
CA GLY A 423 5.53 -8.80 16.50
C GLY A 423 4.77 -10.04 16.00
N SER A 424 4.94 -10.43 14.73
CA SER A 424 4.41 -11.69 14.22
C SER A 424 4.89 -12.88 15.04
N THR A 425 4.07 -13.90 15.04
CA THR A 425 4.28 -15.15 15.77
C THR A 425 4.61 -16.30 14.82
N PRO A 426 5.12 -17.44 15.32
CA PRO A 426 5.32 -18.63 14.50
C PRO A 426 4.06 -19.09 13.73
N ILE A 427 2.87 -18.79 14.24
CA ILE A 427 1.61 -19.07 13.55
C ILE A 427 1.45 -18.19 12.32
N ASP A 428 1.72 -16.89 12.45
CA ASP A 428 1.72 -15.96 11.31
C ASP A 428 2.67 -16.45 10.21
N PHE A 429 3.87 -16.91 10.60
CA PHE A 429 4.82 -17.54 9.67
C PHE A 429 4.26 -18.79 8.99
N ALA A 430 3.62 -19.68 9.75
CA ALA A 430 3.02 -20.90 9.19
C ALA A 430 1.96 -20.59 8.11
N TYR A 431 1.07 -19.64 8.36
CA TYR A 431 0.05 -19.19 7.39
C TYR A 431 0.62 -18.37 6.23
N ALA A 432 1.77 -17.71 6.41
CA ALA A 432 2.49 -17.05 5.33
C ALA A 432 3.12 -18.06 4.37
N VAL A 433 3.67 -19.17 4.89
CA VAL A 433 4.20 -20.27 4.06
C VAL A 433 3.08 -20.96 3.30
N HIS A 434 2.06 -21.46 4.00
CA HIS A 434 0.91 -22.10 3.37
C HIS A 434 -0.26 -22.22 4.36
N THR A 435 -1.50 -22.07 3.90
CA THR A 435 -2.69 -22.20 4.76
C THR A 435 -2.75 -23.57 5.45
N ASP A 436 -2.42 -24.65 4.73
CA ASP A 436 -2.40 -26.00 5.32
C ASP A 436 -1.31 -26.20 6.36
N VAL A 437 -0.14 -25.54 6.20
CA VAL A 437 0.92 -25.57 7.21
C VAL A 437 0.45 -24.84 8.47
N GLY A 438 -0.27 -23.73 8.31
CA GLY A 438 -0.96 -23.04 9.40
C GLY A 438 -1.99 -23.90 10.11
N HIS A 439 -2.89 -24.56 9.38
CA HIS A 439 -3.93 -25.42 9.97
C HIS A 439 -3.37 -26.62 10.73
N HIS A 440 -2.28 -27.21 10.25
CA HIS A 440 -1.66 -28.40 10.85
C HIS A 440 -0.53 -28.07 11.84
N CYS A 441 -0.33 -26.80 12.18
CA CYS A 441 0.72 -26.36 13.10
C CYS A 441 0.45 -26.88 14.52
N VAL A 442 1.42 -27.60 15.10
CA VAL A 442 1.38 -28.10 16.49
C VAL A 442 2.40 -27.38 17.37
N GLY A 443 3.53 -27.00 16.79
CA GLY A 443 4.59 -26.30 17.51
C GLY A 443 5.53 -25.59 16.54
N ALA A 444 6.48 -24.85 17.11
CA ALA A 444 7.50 -24.17 16.33
C ALA A 444 8.85 -24.25 17.03
N LYS A 445 9.92 -24.27 16.23
CA LYS A 445 11.27 -24.04 16.70
C LYS A 445 11.80 -22.75 16.10
N VAL A 446 12.46 -21.94 16.93
CA VAL A 446 13.20 -20.75 16.53
C VAL A 446 14.67 -20.97 16.88
N ASN A 447 15.57 -20.84 15.90
CA ASN A 447 17.00 -21.07 16.05
C ASN A 447 17.32 -22.44 16.68
N ASN A 448 16.65 -23.50 16.19
CA ASN A 448 16.71 -24.88 16.70
C ASN A 448 16.23 -25.09 18.15
N ARG A 449 15.55 -24.11 18.77
CA ARG A 449 14.96 -24.25 20.11
C ARG A 449 13.45 -24.23 20.02
N ILE A 450 12.77 -25.13 20.74
CA ILE A 450 11.31 -25.15 20.81
C ILE A 450 10.85 -23.88 21.54
N VAL A 451 9.94 -23.14 20.92
CA VAL A 451 9.34 -21.92 21.48
C VAL A 451 7.83 -22.05 21.54
N PRO A 452 7.16 -21.35 22.47
CA PRO A 452 5.70 -21.30 22.46
C PRO A 452 5.18 -20.57 21.22
N LEU A 453 3.97 -20.93 20.77
CA LEU A 453 3.36 -20.36 19.57
C LEU A 453 3.05 -18.85 19.65
N HIS A 454 3.02 -18.27 20.86
CA HIS A 454 2.83 -16.82 21.08
C HIS A 454 4.15 -16.03 21.09
N HIS A 455 5.30 -16.69 20.91
CA HIS A 455 6.60 -16.03 20.90
C HIS A 455 6.69 -15.01 19.75
N THR A 456 7.23 -13.82 20.02
CA THR A 456 7.41 -12.79 18.98
C THR A 456 8.69 -13.02 18.19
N LEU A 457 8.57 -13.02 16.87
CA LEU A 457 9.68 -13.26 15.96
C LEU A 457 10.56 -12.01 15.78
N HIS A 458 11.87 -12.21 15.69
CA HIS A 458 12.85 -11.16 15.45
C HIS A 458 13.51 -11.34 14.08
N SER A 459 14.04 -10.24 13.52
CA SER A 459 14.79 -10.31 12.26
C SER A 459 16.08 -11.13 12.45
N GLY A 460 16.31 -12.11 11.60
CA GLY A 460 17.44 -13.04 11.72
C GLY A 460 17.07 -14.43 12.23
N ASP A 461 15.86 -14.61 12.74
CA ASP A 461 15.42 -15.89 13.31
C ASP A 461 15.20 -16.96 12.24
N PHE A 462 15.71 -18.17 12.49
CA PHE A 462 15.42 -19.37 11.70
C PHE A 462 14.22 -20.11 12.29
N ILE A 463 13.16 -20.28 11.51
CA ILE A 463 11.89 -20.85 11.99
C ILE A 463 11.65 -22.19 11.32
N GLU A 464 11.42 -23.22 12.13
CA GLU A 464 10.92 -24.52 11.69
C GLU A 464 9.53 -24.74 12.30
N VAL A 465 8.50 -24.88 11.46
CA VAL A 465 7.14 -25.18 11.91
C VAL A 465 6.97 -26.69 12.00
N LEU A 466 6.52 -27.18 13.16
CA LEU A 466 6.20 -28.58 13.38
C LEU A 466 4.74 -28.81 13.02
N THR A 467 4.49 -29.59 11.97
CA THR A 467 3.13 -29.92 11.50
C THR A 467 2.77 -31.38 11.79
N SER A 468 1.51 -31.64 12.14
CA SER A 468 0.98 -33.01 12.24
C SER A 468 -0.29 -33.19 11.43
N LYS A 469 -0.41 -34.31 10.71
CA LYS A 469 -1.62 -34.70 9.99
C LYS A 469 -2.77 -35.10 10.92
N SER A 470 -2.50 -35.42 12.17
CA SER A 470 -3.50 -35.74 13.20
C SER A 470 -3.96 -34.52 14.01
N SER A 471 -3.52 -33.31 13.63
CA SER A 471 -3.97 -32.09 14.30
C SER A 471 -5.46 -31.89 14.08
N HIS A 472 -6.17 -31.49 15.15
CA HIS A 472 -7.59 -31.14 15.09
C HIS A 472 -7.82 -29.76 14.45
N GLY A 473 -6.75 -29.07 14.02
CA GLY A 473 -6.81 -27.75 13.42
C GLY A 473 -6.40 -26.61 14.37
N PRO A 474 -6.61 -25.35 13.95
CA PRO A 474 -6.27 -24.18 14.75
C PRO A 474 -7.12 -24.06 16.03
N SER A 475 -6.52 -23.54 17.12
CA SER A 475 -7.25 -23.20 18.35
C SER A 475 -7.85 -21.79 18.28
N ARG A 476 -8.95 -21.56 19.02
CA ARG A 476 -9.57 -20.22 19.14
C ARG A 476 -8.63 -19.22 19.81
N ASP A 477 -7.77 -19.68 20.71
CA ASP A 477 -6.80 -18.85 21.42
C ASP A 477 -5.79 -18.18 20.48
N TRP A 478 -5.57 -18.77 19.30
CA TRP A 478 -4.67 -18.19 18.29
C TRP A 478 -5.15 -16.82 17.83
N LEU A 479 -6.48 -16.60 17.78
CA LEU A 479 -7.04 -15.29 17.41
C LEU A 479 -6.65 -14.16 18.36
N ASN A 480 -6.21 -14.47 19.58
CA ASN A 480 -5.82 -13.48 20.59
C ASN A 480 -4.40 -12.94 20.37
N PHE A 481 -3.49 -13.74 19.79
CA PHE A 481 -2.08 -13.37 19.68
C PHE A 481 -1.53 -13.34 18.24
N VAL A 482 -2.27 -13.90 17.27
CA VAL A 482 -1.96 -13.77 15.85
C VAL A 482 -2.06 -12.30 15.44
N GLN A 483 -0.97 -11.76 14.89
CA GLN A 483 -0.90 -10.35 14.50
C GLN A 483 -1.45 -10.14 13.10
N THR A 484 -1.08 -11.01 12.16
CA THR A 484 -1.37 -10.78 10.75
C THR A 484 -2.86 -10.96 10.42
N SER A 485 -3.37 -10.04 9.61
CA SER A 485 -4.73 -10.05 9.08
C SER A 485 -5.03 -11.34 8.31
N ARG A 486 -4.08 -11.79 7.47
CA ARG A 486 -4.16 -13.04 6.71
C ARG A 486 -4.40 -14.26 7.59
N ALA A 487 -3.57 -14.49 8.61
CA ALA A 487 -3.71 -15.65 9.49
C ALA A 487 -5.03 -15.59 10.28
N ARG A 488 -5.39 -14.41 10.80
CA ARG A 488 -6.65 -14.20 11.52
C ARG A 488 -7.86 -14.54 10.66
N ASN A 489 -7.87 -14.10 9.40
CA ASN A 489 -8.96 -14.38 8.46
C ASN A 489 -9.05 -15.86 8.10
N LYS A 490 -7.92 -16.53 7.81
CA LYS A 490 -7.91 -17.97 7.51
C LYS A 490 -8.36 -18.83 8.70
N ILE A 491 -7.95 -18.47 9.93
CA ILE A 491 -8.43 -19.14 11.15
C ILE A 491 -9.94 -18.94 11.33
N ARG A 492 -10.45 -17.71 11.16
CA ARG A 492 -11.90 -17.44 11.22
C ARG A 492 -12.68 -18.22 10.16
N GLN A 493 -12.15 -18.30 8.93
CA GLN A 493 -12.74 -19.04 7.83
C GLN A 493 -12.80 -20.54 8.12
N TRP A 494 -11.74 -21.10 8.71
CA TRP A 494 -11.68 -22.50 9.14
C TRP A 494 -12.78 -22.80 10.16
N PHE A 495 -12.91 -22.00 11.23
CA PHE A 495 -13.98 -22.15 12.22
C PHE A 495 -15.39 -21.92 11.68
N LYS A 496 -15.54 -21.11 10.62
CA LYS A 496 -16.83 -20.89 9.94
C LYS A 496 -17.22 -22.14 9.14
N LYS A 497 -16.24 -22.79 8.50
CA LYS A 497 -16.45 -24.02 7.74
C LYS A 497 -16.74 -25.21 8.66
N GLU A 498 -15.97 -25.37 9.74
CA GLU A 498 -16.19 -26.41 10.75
C GLU A 498 -17.59 -26.29 11.38
N ARG A 499 -17.94 -25.09 11.89
CA ARG A 499 -19.29 -24.85 12.44
C ARG A 499 -20.41 -25.09 11.43
N ARG A 500 -20.17 -24.81 10.14
CA ARG A 500 -21.15 -25.08 9.09
C ARG A 500 -21.38 -26.59 8.96
N GLN A 501 -20.32 -27.40 8.96
CA GLN A 501 -20.41 -28.86 8.91
C GLN A 501 -21.10 -29.44 10.16
N ASP A 502 -20.75 -28.96 11.35
CA ASP A 502 -21.40 -29.38 12.61
C ASP A 502 -22.88 -28.99 12.61
N SER A 503 -23.20 -27.76 12.22
CA SER A 503 -24.59 -27.28 12.16
C SER A 503 -25.39 -28.05 11.11
N GLU A 504 -24.78 -28.40 9.98
CA GLU A 504 -25.41 -29.25 8.97
C GLU A 504 -25.73 -30.63 9.53
N HIS A 505 -24.79 -31.26 10.25
CA HIS A 505 -25.00 -32.56 10.88
C HIS A 505 -26.11 -32.53 11.93
N ILE A 506 -26.04 -31.56 12.86
CA ILE A 506 -27.05 -31.36 13.90
C ILE A 506 -28.42 -31.09 13.27
N GLY A 507 -28.49 -30.23 12.24
CA GLY A 507 -29.73 -29.92 11.54
C GLY A 507 -30.32 -31.14 10.82
N ARG A 508 -29.47 -31.98 10.24
CA ARG A 508 -29.89 -33.24 9.61
C ARG A 508 -30.46 -34.22 10.63
N GLU A 509 -29.81 -34.39 11.79
CA GLU A 509 -30.32 -35.23 12.88
C GLU A 509 -31.65 -34.70 13.43
N GLN A 510 -31.75 -33.39 13.67
CA GLN A 510 -32.98 -32.75 14.17
C GLN A 510 -34.15 -32.94 13.20
N LEU A 511 -33.91 -32.80 11.89
CA LEU A 511 -34.95 -33.04 10.89
C LEU A 511 -35.36 -34.52 10.85
N GLN A 512 -34.38 -35.44 10.88
CA GLN A 512 -34.65 -36.88 10.89
C GLN A 512 -35.46 -37.29 12.11
N GLU A 513 -35.13 -36.76 13.28
CA GLU A 513 -35.87 -37.04 14.51
C GLU A 513 -37.29 -36.47 14.46
N ALA A 514 -37.46 -35.25 13.95
CA ALA A 514 -38.75 -34.61 13.79
C ALA A 514 -39.67 -35.38 12.80
N LEU A 515 -39.10 -35.86 11.68
CA LEU A 515 -39.82 -36.71 10.72
C LEU A 515 -40.19 -38.08 11.33
N ARG A 516 -39.28 -38.70 12.09
CA ARG A 516 -39.53 -39.98 12.76
C ARG A 516 -40.66 -39.89 13.78
N ARG A 517 -40.73 -38.78 14.54
CA ARG A 517 -41.83 -38.53 15.51
C ARG A 517 -43.21 -38.43 14.84
N LYS A 518 -43.27 -38.10 13.54
CA LYS A 518 -44.50 -38.06 12.74
C LYS A 518 -44.76 -39.36 11.95
N GLY A 519 -43.95 -40.39 12.16
CA GLY A 519 -44.11 -41.69 11.48
C GLY A 519 -43.64 -41.71 10.03
N LEU A 520 -42.93 -40.67 9.57
CA LEU A 520 -42.52 -40.52 8.18
C LEU A 520 -41.14 -41.16 7.92
N ALA A 521 -40.98 -41.81 6.78
CA ALA A 521 -39.73 -42.44 6.36
C ALA A 521 -38.69 -41.38 5.91
N SER A 522 -37.85 -40.94 6.86
CA SER A 522 -36.89 -39.85 6.67
C SER A 522 -35.95 -40.01 5.47
N GLN A 523 -35.54 -41.24 5.14
CA GLN A 523 -34.65 -41.52 4.01
C GLN A 523 -35.33 -41.37 2.64
N LYS A 524 -36.63 -41.67 2.53
CA LYS A 524 -37.37 -41.54 1.27
C LYS A 524 -37.68 -40.08 0.95
N ILE A 525 -38.07 -39.32 1.97
CA ILE A 525 -38.45 -37.90 1.83
C ILE A 525 -37.23 -37.04 1.52
N VAL A 526 -36.11 -37.25 2.22
CA VAL A 526 -34.88 -36.46 1.98
C VAL A 526 -34.30 -36.71 0.59
N ALA A 527 -34.54 -37.89 0.00
CA ALA A 527 -34.11 -38.23 -1.35
C ALA A 527 -35.11 -37.81 -2.44
N SER A 528 -36.30 -37.29 -2.09
CA SER A 528 -37.33 -36.96 -3.08
C SER A 528 -37.06 -35.62 -3.77
N PRO A 529 -37.43 -35.47 -5.06
CA PRO A 529 -37.33 -34.20 -5.77
C PRO A 529 -38.21 -33.10 -5.13
N GLU A 530 -39.32 -33.47 -4.47
CA GLU A 530 -40.20 -32.52 -3.79
C GLU A 530 -39.52 -31.84 -2.60
N PHE A 531 -38.64 -32.56 -1.88
CA PHE A 531 -37.88 -31.96 -0.77
C PHE A 531 -36.91 -30.88 -1.27
N SER A 532 -36.34 -31.06 -2.45
CA SER A 532 -35.48 -30.05 -3.10
C SER A 532 -36.29 -28.84 -3.55
N GLU A 533 -37.53 -29.04 -4.01
CA GLU A 533 -38.44 -27.96 -4.41
C GLU A 533 -38.95 -27.17 -3.20
N LEU A 534 -39.32 -27.84 -2.12
CA LEU A 534 -39.66 -27.23 -0.83
C LEU A 534 -38.49 -26.39 -0.28
N THR A 535 -37.26 -26.90 -0.39
CA THR A 535 -36.07 -26.16 0.03
C THR A 535 -35.95 -24.81 -0.70
N ARG A 536 -36.22 -24.80 -2.01
CA ARG A 536 -36.22 -23.56 -2.81
C ARG A 536 -37.39 -22.65 -2.47
N SER A 537 -38.59 -23.19 -2.21
CA SER A 537 -39.76 -22.38 -1.80
C SER A 537 -39.54 -21.71 -0.45
N MET A 538 -38.69 -22.28 0.41
CA MET A 538 -38.24 -21.68 1.67
C MET A 538 -37.13 -20.63 1.49
N GLY A 539 -36.70 -20.35 0.26
CA GLY A 539 -35.67 -19.35 -0.06
C GLY A 539 -34.23 -19.85 0.05
N PHE A 540 -34.02 -21.17 0.18
CA PHE A 540 -32.67 -21.77 0.21
C PHE A 540 -32.27 -22.29 -1.17
N LEU A 541 -31.04 -21.98 -1.60
CA LEU A 541 -30.52 -22.42 -2.91
C LEU A 541 -30.13 -23.91 -2.92
N LYS A 542 -29.69 -24.45 -1.77
CA LYS A 542 -29.27 -25.84 -1.59
C LYS A 542 -29.89 -26.43 -0.32
N THR A 543 -30.10 -27.75 -0.31
CA THR A 543 -30.57 -28.52 0.87
C THR A 543 -29.61 -28.44 2.05
N GLU A 544 -28.30 -28.38 1.77
CA GLU A 544 -27.26 -28.14 2.79
C GLU A 544 -27.50 -26.83 3.56
N ASP A 545 -27.91 -25.75 2.88
CA ASP A 545 -28.16 -24.46 3.54
C ASP A 545 -29.38 -24.52 4.48
N LEU A 546 -30.38 -25.34 4.13
CA LEU A 546 -31.53 -25.61 5.00
C LEU A 546 -31.09 -26.36 6.27
N TYR A 547 -30.25 -27.40 6.13
CA TYR A 547 -29.72 -28.12 7.30
C TYR A 547 -28.89 -27.23 8.22
N VAL A 548 -28.05 -26.36 7.65
CA VAL A 548 -27.29 -25.37 8.42
C VAL A 548 -28.24 -24.39 9.15
N SER A 549 -29.33 -23.96 8.51
CA SER A 549 -30.34 -23.10 9.14
C SER A 549 -31.08 -23.78 10.30
N LEU A 550 -31.34 -25.08 10.18
CA LEU A 550 -31.93 -25.92 11.23
C LEU A 550 -30.96 -26.06 12.42
N GLY A 551 -29.70 -26.46 12.17
CA GLY A 551 -28.71 -26.65 13.24
C GLY A 551 -28.31 -25.36 13.95
N THR A 552 -28.42 -24.21 13.29
CA THR A 552 -28.21 -22.89 13.92
C THR A 552 -29.46 -22.36 14.65
N GLY A 553 -30.59 -23.06 14.56
CA GLY A 553 -31.86 -22.69 15.23
C GLY A 553 -32.60 -21.52 14.58
N LYS A 554 -32.20 -21.07 13.38
CA LYS A 554 -32.89 -20.00 12.64
C LYS A 554 -34.23 -20.47 12.07
N THR A 555 -34.32 -21.75 11.73
CA THR A 555 -35.55 -22.40 11.26
C THR A 555 -35.88 -23.56 12.18
N SER A 556 -37.14 -23.73 12.55
CA SER A 556 -37.55 -24.86 13.40
C SER A 556 -37.78 -26.11 12.56
N ALA A 557 -37.25 -27.26 12.99
CA ALA A 557 -37.48 -28.55 12.35
C ALA A 557 -38.99 -28.88 12.27
N GLN A 558 -39.78 -28.47 13.26
CA GLN A 558 -41.24 -28.68 13.26
C GLN A 558 -41.96 -27.87 12.17
N GLN A 559 -41.47 -26.67 11.84
CA GLN A 559 -42.03 -25.84 10.77
C GLN A 559 -41.77 -26.49 9.40
N VAL A 560 -40.57 -27.05 9.22
CA VAL A 560 -40.21 -27.78 7.99
C VAL A 560 -41.09 -29.02 7.85
N VAL A 561 -41.22 -29.84 8.90
CA VAL A 561 -42.06 -31.05 8.85
C VAL A 561 -43.53 -30.72 8.60
N THR A 562 -44.09 -29.67 9.22
CA THR A 562 -45.48 -29.24 8.98
C THR A 562 -45.72 -28.83 7.52
N ARG A 563 -44.72 -28.20 6.87
CA ARG A 563 -44.81 -27.87 5.45
C ARG A 563 -44.69 -29.11 4.57
N ILE A 564 -43.78 -30.03 4.89
CA ILE A 564 -43.68 -31.33 4.20
C ILE A 564 -45.02 -32.06 4.25
N THR A 565 -45.66 -32.17 5.41
CA THR A 565 -46.96 -32.85 5.53
C THR A 565 -48.07 -32.16 4.74
N ARG A 566 -48.05 -30.82 4.69
CA ARG A 566 -49.04 -30.03 3.94
C ARG A 566 -48.91 -30.22 2.43
N ASP A 567 -47.68 -30.29 1.93
CA ASP A 567 -47.44 -30.50 0.50
C ASP A 567 -47.65 -31.98 0.12
N MET A 568 -47.39 -32.93 1.02
CA MET A 568 -47.73 -34.36 0.82
C MET A 568 -49.23 -34.63 0.82
N ASP A 569 -50.04 -33.92 1.63
CA ASP A 569 -51.52 -34.04 1.57
C ASP A 569 -52.12 -33.57 0.23
N SER A 570 -51.33 -32.90 -0.62
CA SER A 570 -51.74 -32.49 -1.96
C SER A 570 -51.46 -33.53 -3.07
N VAL A 571 -50.71 -34.61 -2.77
CA VAL A 571 -50.40 -35.71 -3.71
C VAL A 571 -50.43 -37.07 -2.97
N PRO A 572 -51.40 -37.97 -3.21
CA PRO A 572 -51.65 -39.15 -2.35
C PRO A 572 -50.61 -40.29 -2.35
N ASP A 573 -49.54 -40.22 -3.14
CA ASP A 573 -48.72 -41.40 -3.48
C ASP A 573 -47.45 -41.62 -2.64
N LEU A 574 -47.32 -40.99 -1.47
CA LEU A 574 -46.11 -41.09 -0.63
C LEU A 574 -46.33 -41.47 0.85
N ALA A 575 -47.46 -42.10 1.18
CA ALA A 575 -47.67 -42.72 2.50
C ALA A 575 -46.75 -43.93 2.75
#